data_AF-A0A147BAU2-F1
#
_entry.id   AF-A0A147BAU2-F1
#
_cell.length_a   1.000
_cell.length_b   1.000
_cell.length_c   1.000
_cell.angle_alpha   90.00
_cell.angle_beta   90.00
_cell.angle_gamma   90.00
#
_symmetry.space_group_name_H-M   'P 1'
#
loop_
_entity.id
_entity.type
_entity.pdbx_description
1 polymer ?
#
loop_
_entity_poly.entity_id
_entity_poly.type
_entity_poly.pdbx_seq_one_letter_code
_entity_poly.pdbx_strand_id
1 'polypeptide(L)'
;AAAVGPRGNTMAPPKSHAFDVTVPAGTRVDAIIAAAAAIVSLPEVYAVQHLGGPTFQVVVNSRQAAASLSAAREVIIADQAIPLTPVGPVITSITCMFLPLLVSNETLKKSL
;
A
#
# COMPACT_ATOMS: atom_id res chain seq x y z
N ALA A 1 -43.09 -8.87 16.79
CA ALA A 1 -41.86 -8.06 16.82
C ALA A 1 -40.69 -8.99 16.45
N ALA A 2 -40.13 -8.84 15.25
CA ALA A 2 -38.96 -9.60 14.81
C ALA A 2 -37.74 -8.67 14.89
N ALA A 3 -36.76 -9.02 15.71
CA ALA A 3 -35.53 -8.27 15.84
C ALA A 3 -34.68 -8.47 14.58
N VAL A 4 -34.54 -7.42 13.77
CA VAL A 4 -33.54 -7.35 12.70
C VAL A 4 -32.20 -7.06 13.36
N GLY A 5 -31.36 -8.09 13.51
CA GLY A 5 -29.98 -7.92 13.96
C GLY A 5 -29.18 -7.10 12.94
N PRO A 6 -28.25 -6.23 13.38
CA PRO A 6 -27.47 -5.44 12.46
C PRO A 6 -26.52 -6.35 11.66
N ARG A 7 -26.67 -6.38 10.33
CA ARG A 7 -25.66 -6.93 9.41
C ARG A 7 -24.49 -5.95 9.29
N GLY A 8 -23.78 -5.73 10.39
CA GLY A 8 -22.47 -5.09 10.35
C GLY A 8 -21.44 -6.15 10.00
N ASN A 9 -21.01 -6.20 8.74
CA ASN A 9 -19.79 -6.92 8.40
C ASN A 9 -18.61 -6.11 8.99
N THR A 10 -18.29 -6.36 10.26
CA THR A 10 -17.18 -5.75 11.01
C THR A 10 -15.85 -6.38 10.60
N MET A 11 -15.56 -6.43 9.30
CA MET A 11 -14.18 -6.54 8.86
C MET A 11 -13.62 -5.13 8.87
N ALA A 12 -13.10 -4.72 10.04
CA ALA A 12 -12.14 -3.63 10.05
C ALA A 12 -11.09 -3.97 8.98
N PRO A 13 -10.76 -3.05 8.05
CA PRO A 13 -9.78 -3.32 7.01
C PRO A 13 -8.53 -3.89 7.66
N PRO A 14 -7.94 -4.98 7.11
CA PRO A 14 -6.70 -5.52 7.63
C PRO A 14 -5.70 -4.39 7.80
N LYS A 15 -5.01 -4.34 8.95
CA LYS A 15 -3.91 -3.39 9.13
C LYS A 15 -2.87 -3.71 8.06
N SER A 16 -2.85 -2.92 6.99
CA SER A 16 -1.90 -3.06 5.91
C SER A 16 -0.53 -2.60 6.39
N HIS A 17 0.52 -3.31 5.96
CA HIS A 17 1.90 -2.90 6.21
C HIS A 17 2.45 -2.24 4.97
N ALA A 18 3.16 -1.12 5.14
CA ALA A 18 3.63 -0.30 4.03
C ALA A 18 5.15 -0.09 4.12
N PHE A 19 5.79 -0.03 2.95
CA PHE A 19 7.21 0.22 2.79
C PHE A 19 7.41 1.29 1.74
N ASP A 20 8.13 2.34 2.07
CA ASP A 20 8.53 3.35 1.09
C ASP A 20 9.74 2.85 0.31
N VAL A 21 9.71 3.10 -0.99
CA VAL A 21 10.72 2.72 -1.98
C VAL A 21 10.95 3.95 -2.86
N THR A 22 12.15 4.51 -2.81
CA THR A 22 12.55 5.63 -3.66
C THR A 22 13.39 5.11 -4.82
N VAL A 23 12.84 5.19 -6.04
CA VAL A 23 13.43 4.60 -7.24
C VAL A 23 13.95 5.67 -8.21
N PRO A 24 14.89 5.34 -9.10
CA PRO A 24 15.31 6.26 -10.17
C PRO A 24 14.12 6.75 -11.01
N ALA A 25 14.21 8.00 -11.48
CA ALA A 25 13.20 8.57 -12.37
C ALA A 25 13.05 7.71 -13.65
N GLY A 26 11.80 7.48 -14.06
CA GLY A 26 11.49 6.62 -15.22
C GLY A 26 11.37 5.13 -14.89
N THR A 27 11.58 4.71 -13.63
CA THR A 27 11.30 3.34 -13.20
C THR A 27 9.82 3.01 -13.39
N ARG A 28 9.52 1.89 -14.06
CA ARG A 28 8.14 1.44 -14.29
C ARG A 28 7.55 0.87 -13.00
N VAL A 29 6.30 1.21 -12.71
CA VAL A 29 5.56 0.70 -11.53
C VAL A 29 5.52 -0.83 -11.53
N ASP A 30 5.35 -1.46 -12.69
CA ASP A 30 5.36 -2.93 -12.84
C ASP A 30 6.65 -3.57 -12.31
N ALA A 31 7.80 -2.89 -12.46
CA ALA A 31 9.08 -3.38 -11.97
C ALA A 31 9.16 -3.33 -10.43
N ILE A 32 8.54 -2.32 -9.81
CA ILE A 32 8.43 -2.20 -8.35
C ILE A 32 7.53 -3.32 -7.81
N ILE A 33 6.38 -3.56 -8.46
CA ILE A 33 5.47 -4.66 -8.11
C ILE A 33 6.19 -6.00 -8.25
N ALA A 34 6.86 -6.25 -9.37
CA ALA A 34 7.58 -7.49 -9.63
C ALA A 34 8.70 -7.72 -8.60
N ALA A 35 9.46 -6.68 -8.24
CA ALA A 35 10.53 -6.79 -7.28
C ALA A 35 10.02 -7.10 -5.85
N ALA A 36 8.93 -6.47 -5.42
CA ALA A 36 8.29 -6.81 -4.16
C ALA A 36 7.69 -8.23 -4.18
N ALA A 37 7.03 -8.61 -5.29
CA ALA A 37 6.46 -9.93 -5.47
C ALA A 37 7.52 -11.04 -5.54
N ALA A 38 8.76 -10.75 -5.93
CA ALA A 38 9.85 -11.71 -5.86
C ALA A 38 10.17 -12.13 -4.41
N ILE A 39 9.86 -11.28 -3.41
CA ILE A 39 10.11 -11.57 -1.99
C ILE A 39 8.91 -12.24 -1.34
N VAL A 40 7.70 -11.72 -1.59
CA VAL A 40 6.48 -12.14 -0.85
C VAL A 40 5.44 -12.88 -1.69
N SER A 41 5.67 -13.03 -3.00
CA SER A 41 4.73 -13.55 -4.00
C SER A 41 3.45 -12.73 -4.13
N LEU A 42 2.73 -12.90 -5.25
CA LEU A 42 1.34 -12.44 -5.35
C LEU A 42 0.42 -13.52 -4.74
N PRO A 43 -0.68 -13.13 -4.05
CA PRO A 43 -1.31 -11.81 -4.01
C PRO A 43 -0.93 -10.97 -2.77
N GLU A 44 0.21 -11.23 -2.13
CA GLU A 44 0.58 -10.54 -0.88
C GLU A 44 0.86 -9.05 -1.11
N VAL A 45 1.37 -8.67 -2.29
CA VAL A 45 1.45 -7.26 -2.70
C VAL A 45 0.03 -6.76 -3.02
N TYR A 46 -0.50 -5.90 -2.16
CA TYR A 46 -1.84 -5.32 -2.28
C TYR A 46 -1.88 -4.17 -3.28
N ALA A 47 -0.96 -3.22 -3.12
CA ALA A 47 -0.90 -2.02 -3.93
C ALA A 47 0.52 -1.45 -3.96
N VAL A 48 0.83 -0.71 -5.02
CA VAL A 48 1.98 0.17 -5.08
C VAL A 48 1.46 1.57 -5.38
N GLN A 49 1.57 2.47 -4.41
CA GLN A 49 1.03 3.82 -4.48
C GLN A 49 2.15 4.83 -4.74
N HIS A 50 1.98 5.71 -5.71
CA HIS A 50 2.93 6.80 -5.96
C HIS A 50 2.74 7.91 -4.91
N LEU A 51 3.79 8.28 -4.18
CA LEU A 51 3.74 9.32 -3.13
C LEU A 51 4.19 10.71 -3.61
N GLY A 52 4.72 10.79 -4.84
CA GLY A 52 5.26 12.02 -5.42
C GLY A 52 6.74 11.89 -5.72
N GLY A 53 7.21 12.57 -6.77
CA GLY A 53 8.59 12.48 -7.21
C GLY A 53 9.03 11.03 -7.48
N PRO A 54 10.20 10.59 -6.98
CA PRO A 54 10.71 9.23 -7.16
C PRO A 54 10.19 8.20 -6.15
N THR A 55 9.31 8.56 -5.21
CA THR A 55 8.95 7.70 -4.07
C THR A 55 7.59 7.00 -4.27
N PHE A 56 7.60 5.70 -4.00
CA PHE A 56 6.44 4.82 -4.03
C PHE A 56 6.28 4.13 -2.68
N GLN A 57 5.05 3.74 -2.37
CA GLN A 57 4.71 2.98 -1.19
C GLN A 57 4.18 1.61 -1.61
N VAL A 58 4.89 0.56 -1.22
CA VAL A 58 4.49 -0.83 -1.42
C VAL A 58 3.68 -1.28 -0.21
N VAL A 59 2.45 -1.72 -0.45
CA VAL A 59 1.51 -2.16 0.58
C VAL A 59 1.34 -3.67 0.49
N VAL A 60 1.41 -4.36 1.63
CA VAL A 60 1.20 -5.81 1.72
C VAL A 60 0.05 -6.20 2.64
N ASN A 61 -0.57 -7.34 2.32
CA ASN A 61 -1.80 -7.83 2.93
C ASN A 61 -1.60 -8.57 4.26
N SER A 62 -0.44 -9.19 4.47
CA SER A 62 -0.18 -9.98 5.68
C SER A 62 1.02 -9.48 6.49
N ARG A 63 0.97 -9.78 7.78
CA ARG A 63 2.09 -9.57 8.70
C ARG A 63 3.31 -10.41 8.33
N GLN A 64 3.10 -11.59 7.73
CA GLN A 64 4.18 -12.46 7.27
C GLN A 64 4.91 -11.82 6.08
N ALA A 65 4.19 -11.32 5.09
CA ALA A 65 4.77 -10.58 3.97
C ALA A 65 5.54 -9.34 4.45
N ALA A 66 4.97 -8.61 5.42
CA ALA A 66 5.64 -7.47 6.03
C ALA A 66 6.95 -7.87 6.72
N ALA A 67 6.96 -8.98 7.45
CA ALA A 67 8.18 -9.50 8.09
C ALA A 67 9.24 -9.89 7.04
N SER A 68 8.83 -10.53 5.95
CA SER A 68 9.74 -10.89 4.84
C SER A 68 10.35 -9.66 4.16
N LEU A 69 9.56 -8.64 3.85
CA LEU A 69 10.07 -7.38 3.29
C LEU A 69 11.01 -6.66 4.26
N SER A 70 10.66 -6.65 5.55
CA SER A 70 11.50 -6.06 6.60
C SER A 70 12.83 -6.80 6.73
N ALA A 71 12.82 -8.13 6.61
CA ALA A 71 14.01 -8.96 6.65
C ALA A 71 14.89 -8.79 5.41
N ALA A 72 14.28 -8.60 4.23
CA ALA A 72 14.98 -8.36 2.97
C ALA A 72 15.72 -7.02 2.95
N ARG A 73 15.19 -5.97 3.61
CA ARG A 73 15.74 -4.60 3.71
C ARG A 73 15.81 -3.82 2.39
N GLU A 74 15.85 -4.49 1.26
CA GLU A 74 15.92 -3.91 -0.07
C GLU A 74 15.18 -4.78 -1.10
N VAL A 75 14.80 -4.15 -2.21
CA VAL A 75 14.29 -4.80 -3.41
C VAL A 75 15.26 -4.58 -4.56
N ILE A 76 15.43 -5.57 -5.42
CA ILE A 76 16.26 -5.43 -6.62
C ILE A 76 15.39 -4.96 -7.78
N ILE A 77 15.66 -3.77 -8.30
CA ILE A 77 14.96 -3.18 -9.44
C ILE A 77 16.00 -2.77 -10.47
N ALA A 78 15.92 -3.33 -11.68
CA ALA A 78 16.88 -3.07 -12.76
C ALA A 78 18.35 -3.21 -12.29
N ASP A 79 18.65 -4.32 -11.61
CA ASP A 79 19.96 -4.65 -11.02
C ASP A 79 20.46 -3.68 -9.94
N GLN A 80 19.61 -2.79 -9.45
CA GLN A 80 19.91 -1.89 -8.33
C GLN A 80 19.21 -2.33 -7.06
N ALA A 81 19.96 -2.38 -5.96
CA ALA A 81 19.43 -2.55 -4.63
C ALA A 81 18.79 -1.25 -4.15
N ILE A 82 17.46 -1.25 -4.04
CA ILE A 82 16.68 -0.12 -3.56
C ILE A 82 16.19 -0.41 -2.14
N PRO A 83 16.54 0.42 -1.14
CA PRO A 83 16.12 0.21 0.24
C PRO A 83 14.59 0.20 0.41
N LEU A 84 14.11 -0.72 1.23
CA LEU A 84 12.76 -0.76 1.76
C LEU A 84 12.75 -0.03 3.11
N THR A 85 12.08 1.11 3.17
CA THR A 85 11.92 1.84 4.44
C THR A 85 10.57 1.46 5.04
N PRO A 86 10.50 0.72 6.16
CA PRO A 86 9.23 0.42 6.80
C PRO A 86 8.60 1.73 7.23
N VAL A 87 7.44 2.03 6.65
CA VAL A 87 6.58 3.08 7.17
C VAL A 87 5.92 2.45 8.39
N GLY A 88 5.76 3.21 9.48
CA GLY A 88 5.18 2.69 10.72
C GLY A 88 3.79 2.05 10.51
N PRO A 89 3.06 1.65 11.56
CA PRO A 89 1.68 1.21 11.39
C PRO A 89 0.83 2.37 10.82
N VAL A 90 0.79 2.48 9.49
CA VAL A 90 0.11 3.55 8.76
C VAL A 90 -1.21 2.99 8.30
N ILE A 91 -2.23 3.52 8.98
CA ILE A 91 -3.56 3.90 8.52
C ILE A 91 -3.91 3.34 7.14
N THR A 92 -4.98 2.55 7.14
CA THR A 92 -5.80 2.15 5.99
C THR A 92 -5.74 3.17 4.85
N SER A 93 -5.06 2.83 3.76
CA SER A 93 -5.11 3.66 2.55
C SER A 93 -6.51 3.53 1.96
N ILE A 94 -7.33 4.58 2.14
CA ILE A 94 -8.66 4.68 1.53
C ILE A 94 -8.45 5.32 0.16
N THR A 95 -8.55 4.51 -0.89
CA THR A 95 -8.55 5.03 -2.27
C THR A 95 -9.95 5.52 -2.61
N CYS A 96 -10.13 6.84 -2.66
CA CYS A 96 -11.38 7.46 -3.13
C CYS A 96 -11.37 7.52 -4.67
N MET A 97 -12.08 6.60 -5.32
CA MET A 97 -12.31 6.64 -6.77
C MET A 97 -13.51 7.53 -7.12
N PHE A 98 -13.53 8.09 -8.33
CA PHE A 98 -14.61 8.94 -8.87
C PHE A 98 -14.83 10.27 -8.13
N LEU A 99 -13.77 10.86 -7.57
CA LEU A 99 -13.84 12.22 -7.06
C LEU A 99 -14.15 13.20 -8.22
N PRO A 100 -15.04 14.19 -8.00
CA PRO A 100 -15.18 15.33 -8.90
C PRO A 100 -13.82 15.94 -9.28
N LEU A 101 -13.74 16.54 -10.48
CA LEU A 101 -12.53 17.18 -11.04
C LEU A 101 -11.83 18.14 -10.06
N LEU A 102 -12.58 18.74 -9.13
CA LEU A 102 -12.06 19.58 -8.06
C LEU A 102 -12.70 19.17 -6.73
N VAL A 103 -11.95 18.44 -5.91
CA VAL A 103 -12.30 18.19 -4.50
C VAL A 103 -11.19 18.74 -3.62
N SER A 104 -11.57 19.58 -2.66
CA SER A 104 -10.62 20.10 -1.68
C SER A 104 -10.32 19.05 -0.61
N ASN A 105 -9.11 19.09 -0.04
CA ASN A 105 -8.73 18.22 1.08
C ASN A 105 -9.70 18.33 2.27
N GLU A 106 -10.24 19.52 2.54
CA GLU A 106 -11.20 19.75 3.62
C GLU A 106 -12.57 19.10 3.35
N THR A 107 -13.00 19.04 2.08
CA THR A 107 -14.22 18.34 1.66
C THR A 107 -14.06 16.82 1.82
N LEU A 108 -12.90 16.30 1.43
CA LEU A 108 -12.55 14.88 1.56
C LEU A 108 -12.57 14.43 3.03
N LYS A 109 -11.92 15.19 3.92
CA LYS A 109 -11.86 14.88 5.36
C LYS A 109 -13.22 14.86 6.05
N LYS A 110 -14.19 15.66 5.60
CA LYS A 110 -15.55 15.67 6.16
C LYS A 110 -16.40 14.48 5.71
N SER A 111 -15.99 13.79 4.65
CA SER A 111 -16.76 12.71 4.02
C SER A 111 -16.26 11.32 4.38
N LEU A 112 -15.16 11.24 5.12
CA LEU A 112 -14.55 10.03 5.68
C LEU A 112 -14.83 9.96 7.18
#